data_AF-A0A1Y1CJ94-F1
#
_entry.id   AF-A0A1Y1CJ94-F1
#
_cell.length_a   1.000
_cell.length_b   1.000
_cell.length_c   1.000
_cell.angle_alpha   90.00
_cell.angle_beta   90.00
_cell.angle_gamma   90.00
#
_symmetry.space_group_name_H-M   'P 1'
#
loop_
_entity.id
_entity.type
_entity.pdbx_description
1 polymer ?
#
loop_
_entity_poly.entity_id
_entity_poly.type
_entity_poly.pdbx_seq_one_letter_code
_entity_poly.pdbx_strand_id
1 'polypeptide(L)'
;MENFRTEVKIPESKDKFTYNSKAIVLGSCFTENIGEQLAKYKFDVNINPFGVIYNPISVGNSLKILIDNKKFSEEDLNFANDMWFSFSHHGRFSNVDVNECLDAINTEIKKSSLDLANSDVLYITFGTSWVFELIDSGVIVSNCHKLPAQEFNRYRLDVDEIVKFYKELIVSLSIFNPNLKIVFTVSPIRHWKDGAHGNQLSKATLLLAVEQLVDLFDQVSYFPSYEIVMDELRDYRFYGEDMLHMNSTSINYIWSRFVETYIEKDTLVVMKRVAKIVSAASHRPFNPDTVSHQQFITSTLSDIEKLENQYPNIVFDKEKSLLLKNLHL
;
A
#
# COMPACT_ATOMS: atom_id res chain seq x y z
N MET A 1 37.67 3.84 -3.98
CA MET A 1 36.20 3.73 -4.01
C MET A 1 35.89 2.24 -3.97
N GLU A 2 35.47 1.72 -2.82
CA GLU A 2 35.23 0.26 -2.63
C GLU A 2 33.74 -0.12 -2.68
N ASN A 3 32.85 0.86 -2.90
CA ASN A 3 31.42 0.60 -3.00
C ASN A 3 30.99 0.68 -4.48
N PHE A 4 30.58 -0.46 -5.05
CA PHE A 4 30.12 -0.58 -6.44
C PHE A 4 28.65 -0.13 -6.63
N ARG A 5 28.10 0.64 -5.69
CA ARG A 5 26.71 1.11 -5.70
C ARG A 5 26.63 2.62 -5.46
N THR A 6 25.69 3.26 -6.13
CA THR A 6 25.27 4.64 -5.86
C THR A 6 24.11 4.63 -4.89
N GLU A 7 24.42 4.46 -3.60
CA GLU A 7 23.42 4.38 -2.55
C GLU A 7 22.64 5.71 -2.42
N VAL A 8 21.32 5.62 -2.49
CA VAL A 8 20.39 6.74 -2.31
C VAL A 8 20.35 7.07 -0.83
N LYS A 9 20.68 8.32 -0.50
CA LYS A 9 20.61 8.80 0.88
C LYS A 9 19.16 9.02 1.28
N ILE A 10 18.71 8.28 2.29
CA ILE A 10 17.39 8.44 2.87
C ILE A 10 17.58 9.10 4.24
N PRO A 11 16.99 10.28 4.50
CA PRO A 11 17.01 10.88 5.82
C PRO A 11 16.40 9.91 6.84
N GLU A 12 16.98 9.84 8.03
CA GLU A 12 16.37 9.07 9.11
C GLU A 12 15.01 9.69 9.47
N SER A 13 13.95 8.86 9.47
CA SER A 13 12.64 9.32 9.91
C SER A 13 12.65 9.59 11.41
N LYS A 14 12.16 10.78 11.81
CA LYS A 14 11.87 11.10 13.22
C LYS A 14 10.67 10.31 13.74
N ASP A 15 9.75 9.98 12.85
CA ASP A 15 8.53 9.24 13.14
C ASP A 15 8.82 7.74 12.90
N LYS A 16 9.21 7.05 13.97
CA LYS A 16 9.48 5.61 13.94
C LYS A 16 8.19 4.81 14.16
N PHE A 17 8.12 3.69 13.47
CA PHE A 17 6.98 2.78 13.44
C PHE A 17 7.26 1.55 14.30
N THR A 18 6.27 1.16 15.11
CA THR A 18 6.34 0.06 16.07
C THR A 18 5.13 -0.86 15.93
N TYR A 19 5.04 -1.93 16.72
CA TYR A 19 3.84 -2.78 16.77
C TYR A 19 2.60 -2.12 17.42
N ASN A 20 2.78 -0.94 18.00
CA ASN A 20 1.65 -0.12 18.47
C ASN A 20 1.17 0.87 17.42
N SER A 21 1.93 1.02 16.33
CA SER A 21 1.63 1.97 15.27
C SER A 21 0.67 1.37 14.26
N LYS A 22 -0.18 2.22 13.68
CA LYS A 22 -1.17 1.87 12.65
C LYS A 22 -0.87 2.60 11.35
N ALA A 23 -0.95 1.87 10.24
CA ALA A 23 -0.68 2.43 8.93
C ALA A 23 -1.85 2.22 7.96
N ILE A 24 -2.08 3.23 7.11
CA ILE A 24 -2.75 3.03 5.83
C ILE A 24 -1.71 3.15 4.74
N VAL A 25 -1.72 2.23 3.80
CA VAL A 25 -0.91 2.31 2.58
C VAL A 25 -1.86 2.37 1.38
N LEU A 26 -1.74 3.41 0.55
CA LEU A 26 -2.65 3.66 -0.56
C LEU A 26 -1.89 4.09 -1.82
N GLY A 27 -2.28 3.56 -2.97
CA GLY A 27 -1.74 3.95 -4.27
C GLY A 27 -1.53 2.81 -5.25
N SER A 28 -0.44 2.90 -6.01
CA SER A 28 -0.12 1.98 -7.11
C SER A 28 0.08 0.52 -6.65
N CYS A 29 0.26 -0.41 -7.58
CA CYS A 29 0.56 -1.81 -7.26
C CYS A 29 1.87 -1.97 -6.44
N PHE A 30 2.79 -1.01 -6.48
CA PHE A 30 3.96 -1.02 -5.59
C PHE A 30 3.57 -0.92 -4.11
N THR A 31 2.48 -0.24 -3.79
CA THR A 31 1.92 -0.15 -2.43
C THR A 31 1.60 -1.54 -1.87
N GLU A 32 1.06 -2.44 -2.69
CA GLU A 32 0.73 -3.80 -2.25
C GLU A 32 1.99 -4.57 -1.87
N ASN A 33 3.09 -4.45 -2.62
CA ASN A 33 4.35 -5.12 -2.28
C ASN A 33 4.89 -4.74 -0.90
N ILE A 34 4.83 -3.45 -0.52
CA ILE A 34 5.30 -2.99 0.80
C ILE A 34 4.25 -3.25 1.89
N GLY A 35 2.97 -3.03 1.58
CA GLY A 35 1.86 -3.33 2.47
C GLY A 35 1.81 -4.80 2.87
N GLU A 36 2.00 -5.71 1.92
CA GLU A 36 2.07 -7.15 2.17
C GLU A 36 3.26 -7.54 3.04
N GLN A 37 4.40 -6.85 2.93
CA GLN A 37 5.51 -7.04 3.85
C GLN A 37 5.13 -6.59 5.27
N LEU A 38 4.53 -5.41 5.42
CA LEU A 38 4.01 -4.95 6.73
C LEU A 38 3.05 -5.99 7.34
N ALA A 39 2.07 -6.47 6.56
CA ALA A 39 1.11 -7.48 7.00
C ALA A 39 1.78 -8.84 7.32
N LYS A 40 2.76 -9.27 6.51
CA LYS A 40 3.54 -10.50 6.76
C LYS A 40 4.31 -10.42 8.07
N TYR A 41 4.84 -9.24 8.41
CA TYR A 41 5.48 -8.97 9.69
C TYR A 41 4.50 -8.57 10.81
N LYS A 42 3.19 -8.72 10.57
CA LYS A 42 2.09 -8.54 11.55
C LYS A 42 1.94 -7.13 12.10
N PHE A 43 2.33 -6.13 11.33
CA PHE A 43 1.97 -4.74 11.64
C PHE A 43 0.48 -4.50 11.35
N ASP A 44 -0.12 -3.58 12.10
CA ASP A 44 -1.50 -3.14 11.86
C ASP A 44 -1.52 -2.21 10.64
N VAL A 45 -1.96 -2.75 9.50
CA VAL A 45 -1.94 -2.05 8.22
C VAL A 45 -3.22 -2.31 7.41
N ASN A 46 -3.81 -1.23 6.90
CA ASN A 46 -4.86 -1.29 5.88
C ASN A 46 -4.26 -0.97 4.50
N ILE A 47 -4.43 -1.91 3.56
CA ILE A 47 -3.76 -1.89 2.26
C ILE A 47 -4.77 -1.59 1.16
N ASN A 48 -4.59 -0.46 0.48
CA ASN A 48 -5.35 -0.05 -0.69
C ASN A 48 -6.86 -0.23 -0.48
N PRO A 49 -7.52 0.54 0.38
CA PRO A 49 -8.94 0.34 0.71
C PRO A 49 -9.89 0.48 -0.50
N PHE A 50 -9.48 1.18 -1.56
CA PHE A 50 -10.23 1.28 -2.83
C PHE A 50 -9.66 0.36 -3.93
N GLY A 51 -8.71 -0.51 -3.58
CA GLY A 51 -7.84 -1.24 -4.50
C GLY A 51 -6.75 -0.35 -5.10
N VAL A 52 -6.06 -0.86 -6.11
CA VAL A 52 -4.92 -0.18 -6.72
C VAL A 52 -5.37 1.07 -7.49
N ILE A 53 -4.82 2.23 -7.11
CA ILE A 53 -5.09 3.53 -7.74
C ILE A 53 -3.77 4.24 -8.03
N TYR A 54 -3.61 4.75 -9.25
CA TYR A 54 -2.30 5.20 -9.70
C TYR A 54 -2.10 6.72 -9.67
N ASN A 55 -3.14 7.51 -9.96
CA ASN A 55 -2.97 8.94 -10.17
C ASN A 55 -3.31 9.76 -8.90
N PRO A 56 -2.68 10.93 -8.72
CA PRO A 56 -2.85 11.74 -7.51
C PRO A 56 -4.30 12.12 -7.21
N ILE A 57 -5.09 12.51 -8.21
CA ILE A 57 -6.46 12.99 -7.99
C ILE A 57 -7.36 11.84 -7.54
N SER A 58 -7.28 10.68 -8.19
CA SER A 58 -8.05 9.50 -7.78
C SER A 58 -7.68 9.02 -6.37
N VAL A 59 -6.38 8.98 -6.03
CA VAL A 59 -5.91 8.64 -4.67
C VAL A 59 -6.51 9.60 -3.65
N GLY A 60 -6.48 10.90 -3.94
CA GLY A 60 -6.97 11.89 -3.01
C GLY A 60 -8.50 11.97 -2.93
N ASN A 61 -9.21 11.66 -4.02
CA ASN A 61 -10.67 11.50 -4.00
C ASN A 61 -11.08 10.33 -3.10
N SER A 62 -10.35 9.21 -3.14
CA SER A 62 -10.55 8.11 -2.18
C SER A 62 -10.36 8.56 -0.73
N LEU A 63 -9.36 9.39 -0.44
CA LEU A 63 -9.16 9.94 0.91
C LEU A 63 -10.29 10.89 1.32
N LYS A 64 -10.82 11.72 0.42
CA LYS A 64 -12.00 12.55 0.68
C LYS A 64 -13.22 11.69 1.03
N ILE A 65 -13.46 10.61 0.29
CA ILE A 65 -14.53 9.64 0.58
C ILE A 65 -14.39 9.06 2.01
N LEU A 66 -13.17 8.76 2.45
CA LEU A 66 -12.92 8.25 3.81
C LEU A 66 -13.13 9.32 4.89
N ILE A 67 -12.68 10.56 4.66
CA ILE A 67 -12.90 11.69 5.57
C ILE A 67 -14.40 11.92 5.77
N ASP A 68 -15.16 11.92 4.66
CA ASP A 68 -16.61 12.14 4.67
C ASP A 68 -17.39 10.90 5.15
N ASN A 69 -16.71 9.74 5.28
CA ASN A 69 -17.31 8.44 5.53
C ASN A 69 -18.53 8.20 4.61
N LYS A 70 -18.39 8.52 3.31
CA LYS A 70 -19.50 8.55 2.36
C LYS A 70 -20.10 7.15 2.21
N LYS A 71 -21.41 7.03 2.42
CA LYS A 71 -22.18 5.84 2.09
C LYS A 71 -22.57 5.85 0.61
N PHE A 72 -22.14 4.84 -0.12
CA PHE A 72 -22.51 4.61 -1.52
C PHE A 72 -23.92 4.02 -1.62
N SER A 73 -24.68 4.48 -2.60
CA SER A 73 -25.98 3.94 -3.02
C SER A 73 -25.91 3.42 -4.46
N GLU A 74 -27.00 2.84 -4.97
CA GLU A 74 -27.10 2.42 -6.38
C GLU A 74 -26.83 3.58 -7.36
N GLU A 75 -27.12 4.83 -6.98
CA GLU A 75 -26.87 6.03 -7.81
C GLU A 75 -25.38 6.32 -7.99
N ASP A 76 -24.53 5.83 -7.08
CA ASP A 76 -23.07 5.93 -7.17
C ASP A 76 -22.45 4.79 -8.00
N LEU A 77 -23.27 3.81 -8.42
CA LEU A 77 -22.85 2.66 -9.21
C LEU A 77 -23.19 2.82 -10.69
N ASN A 78 -22.43 2.09 -11.49
CA ASN A 78 -22.60 1.96 -12.93
C ASN A 78 -22.65 0.47 -13.27
N PHE A 79 -23.20 0.13 -14.43
CA PHE A 79 -23.31 -1.24 -14.88
C PHE A 79 -22.72 -1.41 -16.28
N ALA A 80 -21.75 -2.30 -16.43
CA ALA A 80 -21.14 -2.66 -17.69
C ALA A 80 -20.44 -4.02 -17.57
N ASN A 81 -20.27 -4.72 -18.69
CA ASN A 81 -19.63 -6.05 -18.72
C ASN A 81 -20.26 -7.02 -17.70
N ASP A 82 -21.59 -6.99 -17.58
CA ASP A 82 -22.39 -7.79 -16.65
C ASP A 82 -22.07 -7.61 -15.16
N MET A 83 -21.41 -6.51 -14.79
CA MET A 83 -21.05 -6.21 -13.40
C MET A 83 -21.45 -4.79 -13.01
N TRP A 84 -21.88 -4.65 -11.76
CA TRP A 84 -21.98 -3.39 -11.05
C TRP A 84 -20.60 -2.94 -10.58
N PHE A 85 -20.31 -1.65 -10.69
CA PHE A 85 -19.03 -1.08 -10.29
C PHE A 85 -19.13 0.40 -9.95
N SER A 86 -18.11 0.91 -9.28
CA SER A 86 -17.93 2.34 -9.03
C SER A 86 -16.64 2.83 -9.70
N PHE A 87 -16.70 3.97 -10.39
CA PHE A 87 -15.52 4.63 -10.96
C PHE A 87 -14.47 5.03 -9.91
N SER A 88 -14.85 5.11 -8.63
CA SER A 88 -13.93 5.42 -7.53
C SER A 88 -13.13 4.20 -7.06
N HIS A 89 -13.52 2.98 -7.43
CA HIS A 89 -12.99 1.73 -6.90
C HIS A 89 -12.33 0.88 -8.00
N HIS A 90 -11.32 0.11 -7.61
CA HIS A 90 -10.75 -0.94 -8.44
C HIS A 90 -11.80 -2.02 -8.73
N GLY A 91 -11.69 -2.70 -9.88
CA GLY A 91 -12.61 -3.77 -10.30
C GLY A 91 -12.69 -4.99 -9.37
N ARG A 92 -11.92 -5.04 -8.27
CA ARG A 92 -12.05 -6.07 -7.23
C ARG A 92 -13.33 -5.91 -6.40
N PHE A 93 -13.93 -4.73 -6.42
CA PHE A 93 -15.20 -4.41 -5.77
C PHE A 93 -16.40 -4.62 -6.68
N SER A 94 -16.16 -4.86 -7.97
CA SER A 94 -17.23 -5.11 -8.93
C SER A 94 -17.90 -6.45 -8.65
N ASN A 95 -19.22 -6.50 -8.80
CA ASN A 95 -20.00 -7.72 -8.57
C ASN A 95 -21.20 -7.77 -9.53
N VAL A 96 -21.66 -8.98 -9.88
CA VAL A 96 -22.89 -9.19 -10.65
C VAL A 96 -24.14 -8.80 -9.87
N ASP A 97 -24.11 -8.90 -8.53
CA ASP A 97 -25.17 -8.46 -7.63
C ASP A 97 -24.87 -7.05 -7.09
N VAL A 98 -25.83 -6.14 -7.24
CA VAL A 98 -25.73 -4.74 -6.80
C VAL A 98 -25.57 -4.61 -5.29
N ASN A 99 -26.25 -5.45 -4.51
CA ASN A 99 -26.19 -5.42 -3.05
C ASN A 99 -24.84 -5.91 -2.57
N GLU A 100 -24.32 -7.00 -3.15
CA GLU A 100 -22.97 -7.48 -2.81
C GLU A 100 -21.89 -6.45 -3.16
N CYS A 101 -22.03 -5.73 -4.28
CA CYS A 101 -21.14 -4.63 -4.65
C CYS A 101 -21.18 -3.49 -3.62
N LEU A 102 -22.39 -3.02 -3.28
CA LEU A 102 -22.59 -1.96 -2.30
C LEU A 102 -22.12 -2.35 -0.90
N ASP A 103 -22.38 -3.58 -0.46
CA ASP A 103 -21.96 -4.08 0.84
C ASP A 103 -20.45 -4.15 0.95
N ALA A 104 -19.77 -4.66 -0.09
CA ALA A 104 -18.31 -4.69 -0.14
C ALA A 104 -17.70 -3.28 -0.07
N ILE A 105 -18.23 -2.33 -0.86
CA ILE A 105 -17.77 -0.94 -0.88
C ILE A 105 -18.00 -0.26 0.48
N ASN A 106 -19.24 -0.29 0.98
CA ASN A 106 -19.61 0.44 2.19
C ASN A 106 -18.96 -0.15 3.45
N THR A 107 -18.78 -1.47 3.51
CA THR A 107 -18.05 -2.12 4.61
C THR A 107 -16.60 -1.67 4.64
N GLU A 108 -15.93 -1.65 3.49
CA GLU A 108 -14.52 -1.24 3.42
C GLU A 108 -14.35 0.26 3.68
N ILE A 109 -15.23 1.13 3.18
CA ILE A 109 -15.21 2.57 3.48
C ILE A 109 -15.36 2.80 4.98
N LYS A 110 -16.37 2.19 5.61
CA LYS A 110 -16.63 2.38 7.05
C LYS A 110 -15.44 1.94 7.89
N LYS A 111 -14.86 0.78 7.58
CA LYS A 111 -13.66 0.28 8.25
C LYS A 111 -12.47 1.23 8.02
N SER A 112 -12.23 1.62 6.78
CA SER A 112 -11.06 2.42 6.40
C SER A 112 -11.13 3.87 6.87
N SER A 113 -12.34 4.43 7.03
CA SER A 113 -12.55 5.73 7.66
C SER A 113 -12.14 5.69 9.13
N LEU A 114 -12.52 4.62 9.85
CA LEU A 114 -12.09 4.39 11.23
C LEU A 114 -10.57 4.16 11.32
N ASP A 115 -10.00 3.37 10.40
CA ASP A 115 -8.55 3.17 10.35
C ASP A 115 -7.85 4.51 10.10
N LEU A 116 -8.34 5.36 9.20
CA LEU A 116 -7.74 6.65 8.89
C LEU A 116 -7.78 7.60 10.09
N ALA A 117 -8.87 7.56 10.86
CA ALA A 117 -9.03 8.38 12.07
C ALA A 117 -8.07 7.97 13.19
N ASN A 118 -7.62 6.71 13.21
CA ASN A 118 -6.76 6.14 14.24
C ASN A 118 -5.34 5.79 13.75
N SER A 119 -5.01 6.10 12.51
CA SER A 119 -3.70 5.79 11.93
C SER A 119 -2.65 6.80 12.36
N ASP A 120 -1.43 6.31 12.57
CA ASP A 120 -0.28 7.17 12.83
C ASP A 120 0.36 7.64 11.52
N VAL A 121 0.33 6.79 10.48
CA VAL A 121 0.98 7.08 9.21
C VAL A 121 0.10 6.68 8.02
N LEU A 122 -0.01 7.60 7.06
CA LEU A 122 -0.59 7.38 5.74
C LEU A 122 0.52 7.40 4.68
N TYR A 123 0.80 6.24 4.07
CA TYR A 123 1.71 6.14 2.94
C TYR A 123 0.95 6.28 1.63
N ILE A 124 1.35 7.22 0.79
CA ILE A 124 0.74 7.50 -0.51
C ILE A 124 1.74 7.22 -1.62
N THR A 125 1.43 6.27 -2.50
CA THR A 125 2.28 5.92 -3.65
C THR A 125 1.67 6.37 -4.97
N PHE A 126 2.24 7.40 -5.59
CA PHE A 126 1.81 7.80 -6.94
C PHE A 126 2.44 6.91 -8.02
N GLY A 127 1.59 6.39 -8.90
CA GLY A 127 1.97 5.57 -10.04
C GLY A 127 2.18 6.36 -11.33
N THR A 128 1.29 7.31 -11.63
CA THR A 128 1.31 8.10 -12.88
C THR A 128 0.62 9.43 -12.69
N SER A 129 1.05 10.48 -13.39
CA SER A 129 0.34 11.75 -13.51
C SER A 129 -0.71 11.75 -14.63
N TRP A 130 -0.86 10.65 -15.38
CA TRP A 130 -1.93 10.50 -16.36
C TRP A 130 -3.26 10.18 -15.67
N VAL A 131 -4.31 10.88 -16.08
CA VAL A 131 -5.68 10.69 -15.62
C VAL A 131 -6.58 10.27 -16.76
N PHE A 132 -7.71 9.66 -16.39
CA PHE A 132 -8.84 9.43 -17.27
C PHE A 132 -10.02 10.17 -16.66
N GLU A 133 -10.60 11.08 -17.41
CA GLU A 133 -11.75 11.88 -17.03
C GLU A 133 -12.94 11.42 -17.85
N LEU A 134 -14.03 11.05 -17.19
CA LEU A 134 -15.26 10.65 -17.86
C LEU A 134 -15.86 11.86 -18.57
N ILE A 135 -16.08 11.78 -19.88
CA ILE A 135 -16.51 12.93 -20.69
C ILE A 135 -17.86 13.49 -20.21
N ASP A 136 -18.80 12.61 -19.86
CA ASP A 136 -20.17 13.00 -19.53
C ASP A 136 -20.27 13.77 -18.21
N SER A 137 -19.38 13.49 -17.24
CA SER A 137 -19.44 14.08 -15.90
C SER A 137 -18.27 15.03 -15.58
N GLY A 138 -17.20 14.99 -16.37
CA GLY A 138 -15.95 15.69 -16.08
C GLY A 138 -15.20 15.15 -14.85
N VAL A 139 -15.55 13.96 -14.37
CA VAL A 139 -14.94 13.36 -13.17
C VAL A 139 -13.74 12.52 -13.54
N ILE A 140 -12.59 12.77 -12.89
CA ILE A 140 -11.42 11.89 -12.96
C ILE A 140 -11.71 10.56 -12.23
N VAL A 141 -11.64 9.46 -12.97
CA VAL A 141 -11.97 8.12 -12.48
C VAL A 141 -10.72 7.36 -12.00
N SER A 142 -10.88 6.52 -10.97
CA SER A 142 -9.83 5.65 -10.46
C SER A 142 -9.58 4.44 -11.37
N ASN A 143 -10.62 3.95 -12.04
CA ASN A 143 -10.56 2.80 -12.94
C ASN A 143 -11.58 2.96 -14.07
N CYS A 144 -11.19 2.69 -15.31
CA CYS A 144 -12.09 2.77 -16.48
C CYS A 144 -12.97 1.53 -16.66
N HIS A 145 -12.81 0.49 -15.85
CA HIS A 145 -13.63 -0.75 -15.86
C HIS A 145 -13.76 -1.43 -17.23
N LYS A 146 -12.69 -1.34 -18.03
CA LYS A 146 -12.61 -1.85 -19.41
C LYS A 146 -13.66 -1.27 -20.37
N LEU A 147 -14.20 -0.10 -20.05
CA LEU A 147 -15.06 0.66 -20.96
C LEU A 147 -14.27 1.19 -22.18
N PRO A 148 -14.96 1.49 -23.30
CA PRO A 148 -14.35 2.07 -24.48
C PRO A 148 -13.55 3.35 -24.19
N ALA A 149 -12.34 3.46 -24.75
CA ALA A 149 -11.47 4.61 -24.51
C ALA A 149 -12.08 5.97 -24.93
N GLN A 150 -13.02 5.97 -25.87
CA GLN A 150 -13.71 7.17 -26.35
C GLN A 150 -14.64 7.81 -25.31
N GLU A 151 -14.96 7.11 -24.23
CA GLU A 151 -15.76 7.67 -23.12
C GLU A 151 -14.92 8.54 -22.18
N PHE A 152 -13.59 8.56 -22.37
CA PHE A 152 -12.66 9.22 -21.47
C PHE A 152 -11.79 10.25 -22.20
N ASN A 153 -11.68 11.43 -21.62
CA ASN A 153 -10.58 12.34 -21.89
C ASN A 153 -9.35 11.85 -21.13
N ARG A 154 -8.26 11.63 -21.87
CA ARG A 154 -6.97 11.23 -21.27
C ARG A 154 -5.96 12.36 -21.38
N TYR A 155 -5.50 12.85 -20.24
CA TYR A 155 -4.49 13.90 -20.17
C TYR A 155 -3.54 13.67 -19.00
N ARG A 156 -2.44 14.41 -19.00
CA ARG A 156 -1.45 14.41 -17.92
C ARG A 156 -1.70 15.63 -17.05
N LEU A 157 -1.78 15.43 -15.74
CA LEU A 157 -1.87 16.51 -14.77
C LEU A 157 -0.60 17.36 -14.79
N ASP A 158 -0.76 18.65 -14.54
CA ASP A 158 0.33 19.56 -14.23
C ASP A 158 0.68 19.53 -12.74
N VAL A 159 1.89 19.98 -12.41
CA VAL A 159 2.40 20.02 -11.03
C VAL A 159 1.48 20.84 -10.13
N ASP A 160 1.06 22.02 -10.59
CA ASP A 160 0.23 22.94 -9.81
C ASP A 160 -1.16 22.38 -9.52
N GLU A 161 -1.73 21.58 -10.43
CA GLU A 161 -3.02 20.91 -10.22
C GLU A 161 -2.94 19.92 -9.06
N ILE A 162 -1.87 19.11 -9.03
CA ILE A 162 -1.63 18.14 -7.95
C ILE A 162 -1.40 18.88 -6.64
N VAL A 163 -0.51 19.88 -6.63
CA VAL A 163 -0.16 20.62 -5.42
C VAL A 163 -1.37 21.36 -4.84
N LYS A 164 -2.17 22.03 -5.68
CA LYS A 164 -3.39 22.72 -5.23
C LYS A 164 -4.36 21.75 -4.57
N PHE A 165 -4.64 20.62 -5.23
CA PHE A 165 -5.56 19.62 -4.71
C PHE A 165 -5.06 19.04 -3.37
N TYR A 166 -3.78 18.71 -3.27
CA TYR A 166 -3.22 18.10 -2.07
C TYR A 166 -3.03 19.07 -0.91
N LYS A 167 -2.79 20.36 -1.17
CA LYS A 167 -2.81 21.39 -0.11
C LYS A 167 -4.13 21.37 0.65
N GLU A 168 -5.23 21.40 -0.07
CA GLU A 168 -6.58 21.37 0.53
C GLU A 168 -6.82 20.03 1.26
N LEU A 169 -6.44 18.91 0.64
CA LEU A 169 -6.62 17.58 1.22
C LEU A 169 -5.81 17.38 2.50
N ILE A 170 -4.55 17.82 2.54
CA ILE A 170 -3.67 17.68 3.71
C ILE A 170 -4.21 18.51 4.88
N VAL A 171 -4.77 19.70 4.62
CA VAL A 171 -5.46 20.50 5.64
C VAL A 171 -6.67 19.73 6.18
N SER A 172 -7.51 19.16 5.32
CA SER A 172 -8.66 18.34 5.77
C SER A 172 -8.23 17.10 6.55
N LEU A 173 -7.17 16.40 6.12
CA LEU A 173 -6.60 15.27 6.85
C LEU A 173 -6.07 15.68 8.22
N SER A 174 -5.44 16.84 8.33
CA SER A 174 -4.91 17.35 9.60
C SER A 174 -6.03 17.75 10.58
N ILE A 175 -7.18 18.17 10.07
CA ILE A 175 -8.38 18.40 10.90
C ILE A 175 -8.99 17.06 11.34
N PHE A 176 -9.05 16.09 10.42
CA PHE A 176 -9.64 14.78 10.66
C PHE A 176 -8.83 13.93 11.64
N ASN A 177 -7.51 13.91 11.48
CA ASN A 177 -6.55 13.23 12.35
C ASN A 177 -5.30 14.11 12.54
N PRO A 178 -5.24 14.91 13.63
CA PRO A 178 -4.15 15.87 13.86
C PRO A 178 -2.76 15.26 14.03
N ASN A 179 -2.67 13.97 14.36
CA ASN A 179 -1.40 13.28 14.58
C ASN A 179 -0.92 12.51 13.33
N LEU A 180 -1.72 12.49 12.26
CA LEU A 180 -1.42 11.71 11.06
C LEU A 180 -0.16 12.25 10.36
N LYS A 181 0.81 11.37 10.18
CA LYS A 181 1.97 11.61 9.32
C LYS A 181 1.65 11.14 7.91
N ILE A 182 2.15 11.87 6.91
CA ILE A 182 1.95 11.52 5.50
C ILE A 182 3.30 11.26 4.87
N VAL A 183 3.47 10.09 4.27
CA VAL A 183 4.69 9.71 3.57
C VAL A 183 4.35 9.47 2.11
N PHE A 184 4.79 10.37 1.24
CA PHE A 184 4.71 10.15 -0.19
C PHE A 184 5.82 9.24 -0.68
N THR A 185 5.54 8.51 -1.75
CA THR A 185 6.53 7.83 -2.56
C THR A 185 6.07 7.81 -4.02
N VAL A 186 7.01 7.79 -4.95
CA VAL A 186 6.71 7.59 -6.36
C VAL A 186 7.02 6.15 -6.71
N SER A 187 6.06 5.47 -7.33
CA SER A 187 6.20 4.06 -7.72
C SER A 187 7.39 3.88 -8.67
N PRO A 188 8.29 2.91 -8.43
CA PRO A 188 9.40 2.60 -9.32
C PRO A 188 8.96 1.90 -10.62
N ILE A 189 7.73 1.40 -10.67
CA ILE A 189 7.22 0.65 -11.80
C ILE A 189 7.04 1.59 -13.00
N ARG A 190 7.59 1.15 -14.15
CA ARG A 190 7.58 1.92 -15.39
C ARG A 190 6.26 1.76 -16.13
N HIS A 191 5.58 2.86 -16.40
CA HIS A 191 4.37 2.88 -17.22
C HIS A 191 4.72 2.93 -18.70
N TRP A 192 5.08 1.77 -19.27
CA TRP A 192 5.63 1.70 -20.63
C TRP A 192 4.64 2.00 -21.75
N LYS A 193 3.33 2.01 -21.46
CA LYS A 193 2.30 2.39 -22.44
C LYS A 193 2.49 3.82 -23.00
N ASP A 194 3.13 4.70 -22.24
CA ASP A 194 3.46 6.07 -22.67
C ASP A 194 4.89 6.21 -23.22
N GLY A 195 5.58 5.08 -23.41
CA GLY A 195 6.99 5.02 -23.75
C GLY A 195 7.92 5.53 -22.64
N ALA A 196 9.22 5.37 -22.86
CA ALA A 196 10.24 5.76 -21.89
C ALA A 196 10.15 7.24 -21.53
N HIS A 197 10.05 8.12 -22.54
CA HIS A 197 10.02 9.57 -22.33
C HIS A 197 8.75 10.00 -21.60
N GLY A 198 7.58 9.50 -22.01
CA GLY A 198 6.31 9.82 -21.35
C GLY A 198 6.26 9.36 -19.89
N ASN A 199 6.82 8.18 -19.59
CA ASN A 199 7.00 7.73 -18.21
C ASN A 199 7.89 8.70 -17.42
N GLN A 200 9.05 9.11 -17.96
CA GLN A 200 9.95 10.01 -17.23
C GLN A 200 9.32 11.38 -16.97
N LEU A 201 8.63 11.96 -17.95
CA LEU A 201 7.90 13.20 -17.73
C LEU A 201 6.83 13.03 -16.66
N SER A 202 6.11 11.91 -16.68
CA SER A 202 5.08 11.63 -15.69
C SER A 202 5.63 11.49 -14.27
N LYS A 203 6.72 10.73 -14.10
CA LYS A 203 7.41 10.60 -12.80
C LYS A 203 8.00 11.93 -12.34
N ALA A 204 8.59 12.72 -13.24
CA ALA A 204 9.12 14.04 -12.93
C ALA A 204 8.01 14.99 -12.42
N THR A 205 6.84 15.00 -13.06
CA THR A 205 5.67 15.75 -12.56
C THR A 205 5.31 15.35 -11.13
N LEU A 206 5.24 14.05 -10.85
CA LEU A 206 4.90 13.55 -9.52
C LEU A 206 5.96 13.93 -8.47
N LEU A 207 7.24 13.79 -8.79
CA LEU A 207 8.35 14.16 -7.92
C LEU A 207 8.33 15.65 -7.60
N LEU A 208 8.17 16.51 -8.60
CA LEU A 208 8.08 17.97 -8.41
C LEU A 208 6.89 18.36 -7.54
N ALA A 209 5.74 17.71 -7.71
CA ALA A 209 4.56 17.96 -6.89
C ALA A 209 4.78 17.52 -5.43
N VAL A 210 5.37 16.33 -5.22
CA VAL A 210 5.66 15.82 -3.88
C VAL A 210 6.68 16.70 -3.16
N GLU A 211 7.75 17.13 -3.83
CA GLU A 211 8.75 18.03 -3.25
C GLU A 211 8.11 19.32 -2.73
N GLN A 212 7.27 19.96 -3.55
CA GLN A 212 6.54 21.16 -3.11
C GLN A 212 5.64 20.89 -1.89
N LEU A 213 4.99 19.72 -1.82
CA LEU A 213 4.13 19.38 -0.67
C LEU A 213 4.96 19.10 0.60
N VAL A 214 6.12 18.47 0.48
CA VAL A 214 7.06 18.25 1.59
C VAL A 214 7.55 19.59 2.15
N ASP A 215 7.89 20.55 1.28
CA ASP A 215 8.34 21.89 1.71
C ASP A 215 7.26 22.71 2.44
N LEU A 216 5.98 22.39 2.22
CA LEU A 216 4.85 23.16 2.74
C LEU A 216 4.31 22.64 4.08
N PHE A 217 4.57 21.38 4.42
CA PHE A 217 3.92 20.71 5.54
C PHE A 217 4.91 19.86 6.34
N ASP A 218 5.16 20.22 7.60
CA ASP A 218 6.11 19.53 8.48
C ASP A 218 5.76 18.05 8.74
N GLN A 219 4.48 17.68 8.63
CA GLN A 219 3.99 16.30 8.80
C GLN A 219 4.08 15.46 7.52
N VAL A 220 4.58 16.02 6.43
CA VAL A 220 4.72 15.37 5.12
C VAL A 220 6.19 15.04 4.87
N SER A 221 6.45 13.84 4.39
CA SER A 221 7.80 13.39 4.02
C SER A 221 7.78 12.54 2.75
N TYR A 222 8.96 12.23 2.23
CA TYR A 222 9.14 11.44 1.01
C TYR A 222 10.04 10.22 1.24
N PHE A 223 9.59 9.05 0.78
CA PHE A 223 10.41 7.84 0.70
C PHE A 223 10.84 7.59 -0.76
N PRO A 224 12.16 7.55 -1.06
CA PRO A 224 12.67 7.58 -2.43
C PRO A 224 12.70 6.19 -3.11
N SER A 225 11.54 5.53 -3.22
CA SER A 225 11.49 4.17 -3.80
C SER A 225 11.78 4.14 -5.29
N TYR A 226 11.43 5.20 -6.03
CA TYR A 226 11.73 5.33 -7.46
C TYR A 226 13.24 5.42 -7.69
N GLU A 227 13.92 6.27 -6.93
CA GLU A 227 15.35 6.53 -6.99
C GLU A 227 16.13 5.29 -6.56
N ILE A 228 15.72 4.58 -5.50
CA ILE A 228 16.38 3.32 -5.11
C ILE A 228 16.44 2.34 -6.30
N VAL A 229 15.34 2.22 -7.05
CA VAL A 229 15.32 1.32 -8.21
C VAL A 229 16.15 1.88 -9.37
N MET A 230 16.05 3.17 -9.65
CA MET A 230 16.78 3.79 -10.75
C MET A 230 18.28 3.92 -10.50
N ASP A 231 18.73 3.95 -9.23
CA ASP A 231 20.12 4.23 -8.88
C ASP A 231 20.84 3.05 -8.22
N GLU A 232 20.16 2.25 -7.39
CA GLU A 232 20.78 1.10 -6.71
C GLU A 232 20.48 -0.24 -7.40
N LEU A 233 19.30 -0.36 -8.04
CA LEU A 233 18.79 -1.61 -8.63
C LEU A 233 18.66 -1.54 -10.17
N ARG A 234 19.65 -0.93 -10.83
CA ARG A 234 19.65 -0.65 -12.28
C ARG A 234 19.64 -1.87 -13.19
N ASP A 235 20.14 -3.00 -12.71
CA ASP A 235 20.37 -4.21 -13.50
C ASP A 235 19.05 -5.00 -13.72
N TYR A 236 18.82 -5.54 -14.92
CA TYR A 236 17.64 -6.34 -15.25
C TYR A 236 17.42 -7.56 -14.33
N ARG A 237 18.45 -8.04 -13.64
CA ARG A 237 18.33 -9.07 -12.59
C ARG A 237 17.39 -8.70 -11.44
N PHE A 238 17.00 -7.44 -11.34
CA PHE A 238 16.10 -6.89 -10.32
C PHE A 238 14.64 -6.77 -10.82
N TYR A 239 14.39 -7.10 -12.08
CA TYR A 239 13.07 -7.04 -12.70
C TYR A 239 12.49 -8.46 -12.84
N GLY A 240 11.17 -8.54 -12.94
CA GLY A 240 10.45 -9.74 -13.32
C GLY A 240 10.61 -10.03 -14.81
N GLU A 241 9.97 -11.11 -15.28
CA GLU A 241 10.06 -11.57 -16.67
C GLU A 241 9.60 -10.52 -17.70
N ASP A 242 8.71 -9.61 -17.29
CA ASP A 242 8.21 -8.54 -18.14
C ASP A 242 9.16 -7.32 -18.26
N MET A 243 10.27 -7.33 -17.53
CA MET A 243 11.28 -6.26 -17.48
C MET A 243 10.75 -4.89 -17.02
N LEU A 244 9.55 -4.85 -16.42
CA LEU A 244 8.87 -3.64 -15.97
C LEU A 244 8.57 -3.68 -14.48
N HIS A 245 8.06 -4.82 -14.00
CA HIS A 245 7.80 -5.04 -12.58
C HIS A 245 9.06 -5.52 -11.89
N MET A 246 9.12 -5.30 -10.59
CA MET A 246 10.23 -5.74 -9.75
C MET A 246 10.05 -7.20 -9.36
N ASN A 247 11.16 -7.94 -9.24
CA ASN A 247 11.14 -9.26 -8.65
C ASN A 247 11.26 -9.23 -7.12
N SER A 248 11.18 -10.40 -6.51
CA SER A 248 11.22 -10.56 -5.04
C SER A 248 12.51 -10.04 -4.41
N THR A 249 13.66 -10.12 -5.09
CA THR A 249 14.95 -9.62 -4.58
C THR A 249 14.87 -8.10 -4.40
N SER A 250 14.33 -7.40 -5.40
CA SER A 250 14.19 -5.95 -5.39
C SER A 250 13.18 -5.47 -4.36
N ILE A 251 12.04 -6.16 -4.27
CA ILE A 251 11.03 -5.85 -3.25
C ILE A 251 11.62 -6.04 -1.84
N ASN A 252 12.35 -7.12 -1.60
CA ASN A 252 13.02 -7.37 -0.32
C ASN A 252 14.10 -6.32 -0.01
N TYR A 253 14.80 -5.82 -1.03
CA TYR A 253 15.78 -4.75 -0.85
C TYR A 253 15.12 -3.42 -0.49
N ILE A 254 14.06 -3.02 -1.20
CA ILE A 254 13.34 -1.79 -0.85
C ILE A 254 12.68 -1.92 0.52
N TRP A 255 12.18 -3.11 0.86
CA TRP A 255 11.71 -3.42 2.21
C TRP A 255 12.82 -3.23 3.26
N SER A 256 14.06 -3.66 3.01
CA SER A 256 15.14 -3.42 3.97
C SER A 256 15.44 -1.92 4.14
N ARG A 257 15.43 -1.14 3.04
CA ARG A 257 15.57 0.32 3.09
C ARG A 257 14.43 0.98 3.87
N PHE A 258 13.20 0.50 3.66
CA PHE A 258 12.02 0.94 4.41
C PHE A 258 12.18 0.64 5.90
N VAL A 259 12.60 -0.58 6.25
CA VAL A 259 12.82 -0.99 7.63
C VAL A 259 13.91 -0.16 8.32
N GLU A 260 15.03 0.09 7.65
CA GLU A 260 16.10 0.96 8.15
C GLU A 260 15.62 2.39 8.41
N THR A 261 14.73 2.90 7.55
CA THR A 261 14.22 4.28 7.63
C THR A 261 13.20 4.43 8.75
N TYR A 262 12.19 3.56 8.78
CA TYR A 262 10.97 3.77 9.55
C TYR A 262 10.85 2.89 10.79
N ILE A 263 11.47 1.71 10.86
CA ILE A 263 11.24 0.81 12.00
C ILE A 263 12.18 1.17 13.17
N GLU A 264 11.63 1.19 14.38
CA GLU A 264 12.41 1.39 15.60
C GLU A 264 13.33 0.20 15.90
N LYS A 265 14.54 0.47 16.44
CA LYS A 265 15.56 -0.55 16.70
C LYS A 265 15.06 -1.72 17.57
N ASP A 266 14.30 -1.43 18.62
CA ASP A 266 13.77 -2.46 19.51
C ASP A 266 12.66 -3.29 18.83
N THR A 267 11.89 -2.65 17.94
CA THR A 267 10.88 -3.31 17.11
C THR A 267 11.53 -4.35 16.17
N LEU A 268 12.77 -4.12 15.70
CA LEU A 268 13.48 -5.10 14.86
C LEU A 268 13.70 -6.45 15.57
N VAL A 269 13.88 -6.46 16.88
CA VAL A 269 14.03 -7.70 17.66
C VAL A 269 12.74 -8.51 17.64
N VAL A 270 11.61 -7.82 17.77
CA VAL A 270 10.27 -8.42 17.72
C VAL A 270 9.97 -8.92 16.31
N MET A 271 10.29 -8.14 15.26
CA MET A 271 10.12 -8.54 13.87
C MET A 271 10.84 -9.86 13.55
N LYS A 272 12.04 -10.09 14.11
CA LYS A 272 12.78 -11.35 13.94
C LYS A 272 12.02 -12.53 14.56
N ARG A 273 11.39 -12.34 15.72
CA ARG A 273 10.55 -13.35 16.38
C ARG A 273 9.31 -13.65 15.53
N VAL A 274 8.64 -12.62 15.03
CA VAL A 274 7.48 -12.77 14.12
C VAL A 274 7.88 -13.55 12.86
N ALA A 275 8.98 -13.19 12.21
CA ALA A 275 9.45 -13.88 11.01
C ALA A 275 9.72 -15.37 11.26
N LYS A 276 10.30 -15.71 12.42
CA LYS A 276 10.53 -17.10 12.82
C LYS A 276 9.21 -17.87 12.95
N ILE A 277 8.20 -17.28 13.60
CA ILE A 277 6.87 -17.88 13.78
C ILE A 277 6.18 -18.08 12.42
N VAL A 278 6.13 -17.03 11.58
CA VAL A 278 5.49 -17.10 10.26
C VAL A 278 6.15 -18.16 9.38
N SER A 279 7.49 -18.23 9.40
CA SER A 279 8.24 -19.27 8.70
C SER A 279 7.97 -20.68 9.26
N ALA A 280 7.90 -20.81 10.59
CA ALA A 280 7.62 -22.08 11.26
C ALA A 280 6.23 -22.62 10.89
N ALA A 281 5.21 -21.77 10.91
CA ALA A 281 3.84 -22.15 10.57
C ALA A 281 3.64 -22.45 9.07
N SER A 282 4.48 -21.88 8.20
CA SER A 282 4.43 -22.13 6.75
C SER A 282 5.19 -23.40 6.33
N HIS A 283 5.99 -23.98 7.23
CA HIS A 283 6.79 -25.16 6.93
C HIS A 283 5.89 -26.40 6.73
N ARG A 284 6.10 -27.12 5.62
CA ARG A 284 5.42 -28.40 5.35
C ARG A 284 6.25 -29.54 5.96
N PRO A 285 5.80 -30.21 7.02
CA PRO A 285 6.56 -31.29 7.64
C PRO A 285 6.64 -32.50 6.71
N PHE A 286 7.80 -33.17 6.68
CA PHE A 286 7.97 -34.45 6.00
C PHE A 286 7.27 -35.60 6.75
N ASN A 287 7.32 -35.58 8.09
CA ASN A 287 6.70 -36.58 8.95
C ASN A 287 5.90 -35.90 10.09
N PRO A 288 4.64 -35.51 9.84
CA PRO A 288 3.84 -34.73 10.80
C PRO A 288 3.57 -35.48 12.12
N ASP A 289 3.54 -36.81 12.09
CA ASP A 289 3.16 -37.63 13.25
C ASP A 289 4.31 -37.91 14.23
N THR A 290 5.51 -37.38 13.96
CA THR A 290 6.67 -37.59 14.84
C THR A 290 6.55 -36.78 16.13
N VAL A 291 7.00 -37.36 17.25
CA VAL A 291 7.02 -36.69 18.56
C VAL A 291 7.76 -35.36 18.52
N SER A 292 8.87 -35.29 17.78
CA SER A 292 9.65 -34.07 17.60
C SER A 292 8.89 -32.98 16.86
N HIS A 293 8.08 -33.35 15.85
CA HIS A 293 7.23 -32.38 15.16
C HIS A 293 6.09 -31.86 16.05
N GLN A 294 5.46 -32.74 16.82
CA GLN A 294 4.42 -32.34 17.79
C GLN A 294 4.99 -31.39 18.85
N GLN A 295 6.18 -31.67 19.40
CA GLN A 295 6.89 -30.76 20.32
C GLN A 295 7.21 -29.41 19.67
N PHE A 296 7.61 -29.41 18.40
CA PHE A 296 7.84 -28.19 17.63
C PHE A 296 6.56 -27.34 17.49
N ILE A 297 5.43 -27.96 17.18
CA ILE A 297 4.13 -27.26 17.07
C ILE A 297 3.78 -26.63 18.42
N THR A 298 3.78 -27.40 19.50
CA THR A 298 3.43 -26.90 20.85
C THR A 298 4.35 -25.76 21.30
N SER A 299 5.65 -25.88 21.04
CA SER A 299 6.63 -24.82 21.32
C SER A 299 6.32 -23.54 20.53
N THR A 300 6.00 -23.68 19.25
CA THR A 300 5.64 -22.54 18.38
C THR A 300 4.34 -21.87 18.83
N LEU A 301 3.32 -22.64 19.23
CA LEU A 301 2.07 -22.11 19.78
C LEU A 301 2.32 -21.34 21.10
N SER A 302 3.18 -21.86 21.98
CA SER A 302 3.56 -21.14 23.21
C SER A 302 4.31 -19.83 22.92
N ASP A 303 5.17 -19.81 21.90
CA ASP A 303 5.86 -18.59 21.47
C ASP A 303 4.88 -17.55 20.89
N ILE A 304 3.86 -18.01 20.16
CA ILE A 304 2.75 -17.16 19.68
C ILE A 304 2.01 -16.53 20.86
N GLU A 305 1.55 -17.33 21.84
CA GLU A 305 0.80 -16.84 23.01
C GLU A 305 1.60 -15.80 23.80
N LYS A 306 2.90 -16.05 24.04
CA LYS A 306 3.77 -15.08 24.71
C LYS A 306 3.86 -13.77 23.94
N LEU A 307 3.91 -13.84 22.62
CA LEU A 307 4.07 -12.66 21.78
C LEU A 307 2.78 -11.83 21.70
N GLU A 308 1.62 -12.47 21.56
CA GLU A 308 0.32 -11.80 21.57
C GLU A 308 0.01 -11.17 22.94
N ASN A 309 0.39 -11.84 24.04
CA ASN A 309 0.27 -11.26 25.39
C ASN A 309 1.17 -10.02 25.57
N GLN A 310 2.32 -9.98 24.90
CA GLN A 310 3.24 -8.84 24.95
C GLN A 310 2.82 -7.71 23.99
N TYR A 311 2.21 -8.04 22.85
CA TYR A 311 1.79 -7.11 21.80
C TYR A 311 0.37 -7.46 21.32
N PRO A 312 -0.68 -6.89 21.95
CA PRO A 312 -2.07 -7.24 21.66
C PRO A 312 -2.52 -6.98 20.22
N ASN A 313 -1.84 -6.11 19.48
CA ASN A 313 -2.15 -5.80 18.07
C ASN A 313 -1.61 -6.85 17.08
N ILE A 314 -0.72 -7.74 17.52
CA ILE A 314 -0.18 -8.81 16.67
C ILE A 314 -1.16 -9.97 16.71
N VAL A 315 -1.61 -10.44 15.53
CA VAL A 315 -2.57 -11.55 15.40
C VAL A 315 -1.99 -12.67 14.54
N PHE A 316 -2.00 -13.91 15.08
CA PHE A 316 -1.49 -15.11 14.42
C PHE A 316 -2.56 -16.14 14.05
N ASP A 317 -3.83 -15.74 13.89
CA ASP A 317 -4.94 -16.68 13.65
C ASP A 317 -4.70 -17.65 12.49
N LYS A 318 -4.11 -17.15 11.39
CA LYS A 318 -3.75 -17.98 10.22
C LYS A 318 -2.66 -18.99 10.58
N GLU A 319 -1.59 -18.54 11.23
CA GLU A 319 -0.47 -19.40 11.63
C GLU A 319 -0.91 -20.45 12.65
N LYS A 320 -1.69 -20.06 13.67
CA LYS A 320 -2.32 -20.98 14.63
C LYS A 320 -3.17 -22.01 13.92
N SER A 321 -4.02 -21.60 12.98
CA SER A 321 -4.87 -22.51 12.21
C SER A 321 -4.05 -23.52 11.39
N LEU A 322 -2.91 -23.11 10.82
CA LEU A 322 -2.02 -24.02 10.10
C LEU A 322 -1.31 -25.02 11.02
N LEU A 323 -0.87 -24.56 12.19
CA LEU A 323 -0.19 -25.37 13.19
C LEU A 323 -1.14 -26.40 13.82
N LEU A 324 -2.34 -25.96 14.23
CA LEU A 324 -3.34 -26.80 14.87
C LEU A 324 -3.87 -27.91 13.96
N LYS A 325 -3.88 -27.72 12.64
CA LYS A 325 -4.22 -28.78 11.67
C LYS A 325 -3.30 -29.99 11.74
N ASN A 326 -2.07 -29.82 12.24
CA ASN A 326 -1.06 -30.87 12.33
C ASN A 326 -0.79 -31.31 13.78
N LEU A 327 -1.53 -30.76 14.75
CA LEU A 327 -1.38 -31.12 16.16
C LEU A 327 -2.29 -32.30 16.51
N HIS A 328 -1.72 -33.36 17.05
CA HIS A 328 -2.47 -34.49 17.59
C HIS A 328 -2.80 -34.20 19.06
N LEU A 329 -4.09 -34.17 19.39
CA LEU A 329 -4.60 -33.93 20.75
C LEU A 329 -4.50 -35.18 21.62
#